data_AF-A0A0Q4IC65-F1
#
_entry.id   AF-A0A0Q4IC65-F1
#
_cell.length_a   1.000
_cell.length_b   1.000
_cell.length_c   1.000
_cell.angle_alpha   90.00
_cell.angle_beta   90.00
_cell.angle_gamma   90.00
#
_symmetry.space_group_name_H-M   'P 1'
#
loop_
_entity.id
_entity.type
_entity.pdbx_description
1 polymer ?
#
loop_
_entity_poly.entity_id
_entity_poly.type
_entity_poly.pdbx_seq_one_letter_code
_entity_poly.pdbx_strand_id
1 'polypeptide(L)'
;MTELYEPASDFLKAVAADEVPLSGSAFADANMQKLIAMTRDADVSNRDWATMLLASAEADTPEIREALLSAANDENDVVRAEALVGIAQRDRRLALPLVLKALSGEWVGMPLFEAAEMVADPALVDVLRPWTEPSDDEWLDQIARKALTACEKGSPISG
;
A
#
# COMPACT_ATOMS: atom_id res chain seq x y z
N MET A 1 -14.26 -15.50 18.19
CA MET A 1 -12.91 -14.89 18.18
C MET A 1 -12.46 -14.96 16.75
N THR A 2 -12.61 -13.87 16.01
CA THR A 2 -11.92 -13.71 14.73
C THR A 2 -10.43 -13.71 15.04
N GLU A 3 -9.70 -14.69 14.52
CA GLU A 3 -8.24 -14.68 14.61
C GLU A 3 -7.75 -13.35 14.01
N LEU A 4 -6.86 -12.67 14.73
CA LEU A 4 -6.22 -11.47 14.21
C LEU A 4 -5.40 -11.90 13.00
N TYR A 5 -5.63 -11.27 11.86
CA TYR A 5 -4.84 -11.51 10.66
C TYR A 5 -3.39 -11.07 10.92
N GLU A 6 -2.45 -12.00 10.79
CA GLU A 6 -1.03 -11.83 11.10
C GLU A 6 -0.18 -12.57 10.04
N PRO A 7 1.09 -12.18 9.84
CA PRO A 7 1.96 -12.90 8.92
C PRO A 7 2.40 -14.23 9.53
N ALA A 8 2.68 -15.24 8.69
CA ALA A 8 3.25 -16.50 9.14
C ALA A 8 4.70 -16.34 9.68
N SER A 9 5.43 -15.31 9.25
CA SER A 9 6.84 -15.09 9.57
C SER A 9 7.05 -14.39 10.91
N ASP A 10 7.75 -15.05 11.84
CA ASP A 10 8.19 -14.46 13.11
C ASP A 10 9.03 -13.19 12.91
N PHE A 11 9.79 -13.12 11.80
CA PHE A 11 10.56 -11.92 11.48
C PHE A 11 9.65 -10.72 11.19
N LEU A 12 8.57 -10.92 10.41
CA LEU A 12 7.63 -9.83 10.13
C LEU A 12 6.86 -9.41 11.37
N LYS A 13 6.52 -10.36 12.26
CA LYS A 13 5.94 -10.05 13.57
C LYS A 13 6.88 -9.19 14.42
N ALA A 14 8.16 -9.54 14.48
CA ALA A 14 9.16 -8.80 15.24
C ALA A 14 9.43 -7.39 14.66
N VAL A 15 9.40 -7.24 13.33
CA VAL A 15 9.49 -5.92 12.68
C VAL A 15 8.25 -5.08 13.00
N ALA A 16 7.04 -5.65 12.88
CA ALA A 16 5.80 -4.94 13.20
C ALA A 16 5.67 -4.54 14.69
N ALA A 17 6.34 -5.27 15.58
CA ALA A 17 6.42 -4.97 17.00
C ALA A 17 7.56 -3.99 17.36
N ASP A 18 8.26 -3.41 16.38
CA ASP A 18 9.44 -2.55 16.57
C ASP A 18 10.60 -3.21 17.37
N GLU A 19 10.64 -4.54 17.42
CA GLU A 19 11.70 -5.30 18.10
C GLU A 19 12.95 -5.43 17.22
N VAL A 20 12.80 -5.23 15.91
CA VAL A 20 13.86 -5.37 14.91
C VAL A 20 13.99 -4.07 14.10
N PRO A 21 15.13 -3.36 14.21
CA PRO A 21 15.32 -2.11 13.48
C PRO A 21 15.53 -2.37 11.99
N LEU A 22 15.05 -1.44 11.17
CA LEU A 22 15.19 -1.43 9.70
C LEU A 22 16.15 -0.35 9.16
N SER A 23 16.66 0.53 10.03
CA SER A 23 17.64 1.56 9.66
C SER A 23 18.66 1.83 10.78
N GLY A 24 19.72 2.56 10.44
CA GLY A 24 20.67 3.12 11.41
C GLY A 24 21.82 2.20 11.84
N SER A 25 21.93 0.99 11.29
CA SER A 25 23.07 0.10 11.51
C SER A 25 23.19 -0.98 10.43
N ALA A 26 24.36 -1.61 10.30
CA ALA A 26 24.56 -2.74 9.38
C ALA A 26 23.63 -3.94 9.69
N PHE A 27 23.25 -4.13 10.95
CA PHE A 27 22.25 -5.13 11.33
C PHE A 27 20.88 -4.76 10.78
N ALA A 28 20.50 -3.50 10.89
CA ALA A 28 19.24 -3.00 10.39
C ALA A 28 19.16 -3.00 8.86
N ASP A 29 20.28 -2.70 8.18
CA ASP A 29 20.37 -2.80 6.72
C ASP A 29 20.14 -4.26 6.25
N ALA A 30 20.68 -5.25 6.97
CA ALA A 30 20.42 -6.66 6.68
C ALA A 30 18.94 -7.04 6.91
N ASN A 31 18.29 -6.46 7.92
CA ASN A 31 16.86 -6.65 8.15
C ASN A 31 16.03 -6.01 7.04
N MET A 32 16.39 -4.81 6.56
CA MET A 32 15.73 -4.19 5.41
C MET A 32 15.84 -5.07 4.16
N GLN A 33 17.01 -5.63 3.87
CA GLN A 33 17.18 -6.57 2.75
C GLN A 33 16.31 -7.83 2.91
N LYS A 34 16.19 -8.35 4.14
CA LYS A 34 15.30 -9.47 4.44
C LYS A 34 13.82 -9.10 4.26
N LEU A 35 13.41 -7.91 4.70
CA LEU A 35 12.05 -7.39 4.50
C LEU A 35 11.72 -7.27 3.01
N ILE A 36 12.63 -6.70 2.22
CA ILE A 36 12.50 -6.62 0.75
C ILE A 36 12.31 -8.02 0.15
N ALA A 37 13.11 -9.02 0.56
CA ALA A 37 12.96 -10.38 0.06
C ALA A 37 11.60 -10.99 0.42
N MET A 38 11.05 -10.67 1.59
CA MET A 38 9.75 -11.18 2.06
C MET A 38 8.55 -10.65 1.26
N THR A 39 8.69 -9.56 0.50
CA THR A 39 7.66 -9.10 -0.45
C THR A 39 7.38 -10.10 -1.58
N ARG A 40 8.23 -11.12 -1.75
CA ARG A 40 8.11 -12.18 -2.77
C ARG A 40 7.95 -13.57 -2.15
N ASP A 41 7.55 -13.64 -0.88
CA ASP A 41 7.36 -14.90 -0.18
C ASP A 41 6.23 -15.75 -0.79
N ALA A 42 6.30 -17.07 -0.63
CA ALA A 42 5.25 -17.96 -1.10
C ALA A 42 3.93 -17.77 -0.34
N ASP A 43 4.01 -17.39 0.94
CA ASP A 43 2.84 -17.12 1.77
C ASP A 43 2.33 -15.69 1.53
N VAL A 44 1.06 -15.57 1.16
CA VAL A 44 0.43 -14.28 0.87
C VAL A 44 0.40 -13.35 2.09
N SER A 45 0.22 -13.89 3.31
CA SER A 45 0.23 -13.08 4.53
C SER A 45 1.61 -12.45 4.76
N ASN A 46 2.68 -13.15 4.40
CA ASN A 46 4.03 -12.60 4.48
C ASN A 46 4.26 -11.52 3.44
N ARG A 47 3.80 -11.72 2.20
CA ARG A 47 3.96 -10.70 1.14
C ARG A 47 3.22 -9.41 1.48
N ASP A 48 2.01 -9.54 1.97
CA ASP A 48 1.15 -8.44 2.39
C ASP A 48 1.83 -7.62 3.48
N TRP A 49 2.14 -8.25 4.62
CA TRP A 49 2.80 -7.59 5.75
C TRP A 49 4.17 -7.03 5.39
N ALA A 50 4.96 -7.74 4.59
CA ALA A 50 6.25 -7.23 4.15
C ALA A 50 6.08 -5.97 3.30
N THR A 51 5.09 -5.93 2.41
CA THR A 51 4.81 -4.78 1.55
C THR A 51 4.27 -3.60 2.35
N MET A 52 3.36 -3.82 3.30
CA MET A 52 2.82 -2.81 4.21
C MET A 52 3.93 -2.17 5.06
N LEU A 53 4.80 -3.00 5.67
CA LEU A 53 5.94 -2.52 6.47
C LEU A 53 6.96 -1.78 5.61
N LEU A 54 7.21 -2.25 4.38
CA LEU A 54 8.10 -1.59 3.43
C LEU A 54 7.54 -0.25 2.95
N ALA A 55 6.23 -0.18 2.70
CA ALA A 55 5.54 1.06 2.36
C ALA A 55 5.71 2.10 3.47
N SER A 56 5.56 1.69 4.73
CA SER A 56 5.66 2.55 5.92
C SER A 56 7.08 2.94 6.32
N ALA A 57 8.10 2.31 5.75
CA ALA A 57 9.49 2.65 6.04
C ALA A 57 9.84 4.06 5.53
N GLU A 58 10.54 4.86 6.32
CA GLU A 58 11.01 6.20 5.90
C GLU A 58 12.07 6.15 4.78
N ALA A 59 12.74 5.01 4.63
CA ALA A 59 13.76 4.81 3.62
C ALA A 59 13.15 4.79 2.20
N ASP A 60 13.85 5.45 1.27
CA ASP A 60 13.46 5.55 -0.13
C ASP A 60 14.66 5.28 -1.05
N THR A 61 15.04 4.00 -1.12
CA THR A 61 16.15 3.54 -1.96
C THR A 61 15.63 2.94 -3.28
N PRO A 62 16.48 2.83 -4.32
CA PRO A 62 16.11 2.16 -5.56
C PRO A 62 15.58 0.73 -5.35
N GLU A 63 16.16 -0.02 -4.41
CA GLU A 63 15.75 -1.39 -4.10
C GLU A 63 14.36 -1.45 -3.49
N ILE A 64 14.03 -0.50 -2.60
CA ILE A 64 12.68 -0.36 -2.03
C ILE A 64 11.67 -0.02 -3.12
N ARG A 65 12.00 0.95 -3.99
CA ARG A 65 11.13 1.33 -5.11
C ARG A 65 10.89 0.17 -6.08
N GLU A 66 11.92 -0.62 -6.39
CA GLU A 66 11.81 -1.81 -7.23
C GLU A 66 10.93 -2.89 -6.58
N ALA A 67 11.11 -3.13 -5.27
CA ALA A 67 10.30 -4.09 -4.53
C ALA A 67 8.81 -3.70 -4.50
N LEU A 68 8.51 -2.42 -4.23
CA LEU A 68 7.14 -1.90 -4.28
C LEU A 68 6.55 -2.01 -5.69
N LEU A 69 7.31 -1.67 -6.75
CA LEU A 69 6.84 -1.85 -8.13
C LEU A 69 6.58 -3.31 -8.49
N SER A 70 7.40 -4.24 -7.97
CA SER A 70 7.18 -5.67 -8.12
C SER A 70 5.87 -6.10 -7.43
N ALA A 71 5.66 -5.67 -6.18
CA ALA A 71 4.47 -5.98 -5.39
C ALA A 71 3.19 -5.35 -5.95
N ALA A 72 3.29 -4.20 -6.63
CA ALA A 72 2.16 -3.60 -7.36
C ALA A 72 1.66 -4.46 -8.54
N ASN A 73 2.40 -5.50 -8.92
CA ASN A 73 2.02 -6.50 -9.92
C ASN A 73 1.76 -7.89 -9.31
N ASP A 74 1.61 -8.00 -7.98
CA ASP A 74 1.32 -9.26 -7.31
C ASP A 74 -0.03 -9.85 -7.75
N GLU A 75 -0.16 -11.17 -7.70
CA GLU A 75 -1.40 -11.87 -7.99
C GLU A 75 -2.50 -11.54 -6.97
N ASN A 76 -2.12 -11.19 -5.74
CA ASN A 76 -3.05 -10.86 -4.67
C ASN A 76 -3.34 -9.36 -4.60
N ASP A 77 -4.63 -9.02 -4.56
CA ASP A 77 -5.11 -7.64 -4.64
C ASP A 77 -4.72 -6.80 -3.42
N VAL A 78 -4.64 -7.41 -2.23
CA VAL A 78 -4.22 -6.74 -0.98
C VAL A 78 -2.76 -6.33 -1.06
N VAL A 79 -1.88 -7.26 -1.48
CA VAL A 79 -0.45 -6.99 -1.68
C VAL A 79 -0.24 -5.86 -2.69
N ARG A 80 -1.00 -5.87 -3.79
CA ARG A 80 -0.94 -4.77 -4.77
C ARG A 80 -1.35 -3.44 -4.15
N ALA A 81 -2.40 -3.42 -3.34
CA ALA A 81 -2.90 -2.18 -2.73
C ALA A 81 -1.89 -1.59 -1.73
N GLU A 82 -1.25 -2.41 -0.89
CA GLU A 82 -0.17 -1.97 0.02
C GLU A 82 1.00 -1.36 -0.75
N ALA A 83 1.38 -1.97 -1.87
CA ALA A 83 2.43 -1.45 -2.71
C ALA A 83 2.10 -0.06 -3.27
N LEU A 84 0.83 0.17 -3.63
CA LEU A 84 0.36 1.46 -4.13
C LEU A 84 0.42 2.56 -3.07
N VAL A 85 0.20 2.24 -1.79
CA VAL A 85 0.43 3.18 -0.68
C VAL A 85 1.89 3.61 -0.66
N GLY A 86 2.81 2.64 -0.65
CA GLY A 86 4.26 2.92 -0.63
C GLY A 86 4.73 3.72 -1.83
N ILE A 87 4.20 3.46 -3.03
CA ILE A 87 4.52 4.22 -4.25
C ILE A 87 3.91 5.62 -4.17
N ALA A 88 2.66 5.78 -3.74
CA ALA A 88 1.98 7.07 -3.65
C ALA A 88 2.68 8.05 -2.69
N GLN A 89 3.19 7.54 -1.56
CA GLN A 89 3.99 8.33 -0.61
C GLN A 89 5.29 8.87 -1.23
N ARG A 90 5.89 8.12 -2.15
CA ARG A 90 7.23 8.39 -2.71
C ARG A 90 7.21 9.10 -4.07
N ASP A 91 6.21 8.82 -4.89
CA ASP A 91 6.04 9.37 -6.24
C ASP A 91 4.56 9.28 -6.67
N ARG A 92 3.81 10.32 -6.35
CA ARG A 92 2.39 10.47 -6.74
C ARG A 92 2.18 10.33 -8.26
N ARG A 93 3.14 10.79 -9.07
CA ARG A 93 3.05 10.75 -10.54
C ARG A 93 3.16 9.32 -11.05
N LEU A 94 4.03 8.52 -10.46
CA LEU A 94 4.14 7.08 -10.74
C LEU A 94 2.93 6.31 -10.23
N ALA A 95 2.40 6.67 -9.05
CA ALA A 95 1.24 6.01 -8.45
C ALA A 95 -0.05 6.24 -9.23
N LEU A 96 -0.29 7.45 -9.75
CA LEU A 96 -1.55 7.83 -10.40
C LEU A 96 -2.07 6.81 -11.44
N PRO A 97 -1.32 6.44 -12.49
CA PRO A 97 -1.81 5.48 -13.48
C PRO A 97 -2.05 4.08 -12.89
N LEU A 98 -1.32 3.69 -11.84
CA LEU A 98 -1.47 2.39 -11.19
C LEU A 98 -2.73 2.35 -10.30
N VAL A 99 -2.96 3.42 -9.53
CA VAL A 99 -4.15 3.59 -8.68
C VAL A 99 -5.41 3.69 -9.55
N LEU A 100 -5.37 4.46 -10.65
CA LEU A 100 -6.47 4.55 -11.62
C LEU A 100 -6.86 3.17 -12.15
N LYS A 101 -5.87 2.37 -12.56
CA LYS A 101 -6.08 1.00 -13.05
C LYS A 101 -6.70 0.11 -11.97
N ALA A 102 -6.20 0.18 -10.74
CA ALA A 102 -6.70 -0.64 -9.64
C ALA A 102 -8.15 -0.29 -9.26
N LEU A 103 -8.49 0.99 -9.15
CA LEU A 103 -9.86 1.46 -8.85
C LEU A 103 -10.88 1.16 -9.95
N SER A 104 -10.42 0.91 -11.17
CA SER A 104 -11.26 0.47 -12.29
C SER A 104 -11.52 -1.05 -12.29
N GLY A 105 -10.96 -1.79 -11.32
CA GLY A 105 -11.16 -3.23 -11.16
C GLY A 105 -12.42 -3.60 -10.39
N GLU A 106 -12.50 -4.86 -9.97
CA GLU A 106 -13.66 -5.40 -9.23
C GLU A 106 -13.45 -5.46 -7.72
N TRP A 107 -12.21 -5.25 -7.25
CA TRP A 107 -11.86 -5.29 -5.84
C TRP A 107 -11.19 -4.00 -5.41
N VAL A 108 -11.57 -3.53 -4.23
CA VAL A 108 -10.92 -2.43 -3.51
C VAL A 108 -10.80 -2.80 -2.04
N GLY A 109 -9.71 -2.37 -1.43
CA GLY A 109 -9.49 -2.43 0.01
C GLY A 109 -9.05 -1.07 0.51
N MET A 110 -9.02 -0.91 1.84
CA MET A 110 -8.59 0.31 2.50
C MET A 110 -7.26 0.89 1.92
N PRO A 111 -6.19 0.09 1.71
CA PRO A 111 -4.91 0.65 1.24
C PRO A 111 -5.02 1.32 -0.14
N LEU A 112 -5.92 0.85 -1.00
CA LEU A 112 -6.14 1.48 -2.30
C LEU A 112 -6.80 2.85 -2.19
N PHE A 113 -7.73 3.02 -1.24
CA PHE A 113 -8.30 4.34 -0.96
C PHE A 113 -7.28 5.28 -0.31
N GLU A 114 -6.43 4.78 0.59
CA GLU A 114 -5.33 5.57 1.16
C GLU A 114 -4.35 6.03 0.06
N ALA A 115 -3.98 5.14 -0.85
CA ALA A 115 -3.14 5.49 -2.00
C ALA A 115 -3.81 6.56 -2.87
N ALA A 116 -5.11 6.45 -3.13
CA ALA A 116 -5.87 7.45 -3.86
C ALA A 116 -5.94 8.80 -3.13
N GLU A 117 -6.12 8.79 -1.80
CA GLU A 117 -6.08 9.98 -0.97
C GLU A 117 -4.70 10.67 -1.04
N MET A 118 -3.61 9.91 -0.99
CA MET A 118 -2.24 10.44 -1.12
C MET A 118 -1.95 10.99 -2.53
N VAL A 119 -2.46 10.31 -3.57
CA VAL A 119 -2.36 10.78 -4.95
C VAL A 119 -3.14 12.08 -5.13
N ALA A 120 -4.36 12.20 -4.59
CA ALA A 120 -5.19 13.39 -4.61
C ALA A 120 -5.25 14.07 -5.99
N ASP A 121 -5.52 13.30 -7.03
CA ASP A 121 -5.62 13.80 -8.41
C ASP A 121 -7.09 13.76 -8.87
N PRO A 122 -7.62 14.85 -9.48
CA PRO A 122 -8.98 14.88 -10.01
C PRO A 122 -9.31 13.76 -11.01
N ALA A 123 -8.31 13.18 -11.69
CA ALA A 123 -8.51 12.05 -12.60
C ALA A 123 -9.05 10.78 -11.90
N LEU A 124 -8.93 10.69 -10.57
CA LEU A 124 -9.45 9.56 -9.79
C LEU A 124 -10.93 9.71 -9.38
N VAL A 125 -11.52 10.91 -9.53
CA VAL A 125 -12.87 11.21 -9.00
C VAL A 125 -13.94 10.28 -9.57
N ASP A 126 -13.94 10.10 -10.90
CA ASP A 126 -14.99 9.30 -11.55
C ASP A 126 -14.88 7.81 -11.23
N VAL A 127 -13.66 7.28 -11.10
CA VAL A 127 -13.42 5.87 -10.72
C VAL A 127 -13.62 5.63 -9.22
N LEU A 128 -13.52 6.66 -8.36
CA LEU A 128 -13.80 6.56 -6.93
C LEU A 128 -15.29 6.59 -6.59
N ARG A 129 -16.10 7.33 -7.36
CA ARG A 129 -17.51 7.58 -7.03
C ARG A 129 -18.32 6.30 -6.74
N PRO A 130 -18.24 5.21 -7.54
CA PRO A 130 -19.00 4.00 -7.28
C PRO A 130 -18.71 3.38 -5.90
N TRP A 131 -17.49 3.55 -5.40
CA TRP A 131 -17.04 2.99 -4.13
C TRP A 131 -17.48 3.79 -2.89
N THR A 132 -18.21 4.89 -3.08
CA THR A 132 -18.68 5.75 -1.97
C THR A 132 -20.14 5.50 -1.59
N GLU A 133 -20.83 4.66 -2.36
CA GLU A 133 -22.18 4.20 -2.05
C GLU A 133 -22.17 3.36 -0.76
N PRO A 134 -23.18 3.48 0.11
CA PRO A 134 -23.23 2.74 1.36
C PRO A 134 -23.13 1.21 1.15
N SER A 135 -22.28 0.56 1.93
CA SER A 135 -22.11 -0.88 1.97
C SER A 135 -22.36 -1.44 3.38
N ASP A 136 -22.10 -2.73 3.58
CA ASP A 136 -22.14 -3.35 4.91
C ASP A 136 -20.90 -2.99 5.77
N ASP A 137 -19.94 -2.25 5.22
CA ASP A 137 -18.73 -1.78 5.91
C ASP A 137 -18.67 -0.24 5.95
N GLU A 138 -19.34 0.35 6.95
CA GLU A 138 -19.41 1.81 7.14
C GLU A 138 -18.03 2.47 7.29
N TRP A 139 -17.05 1.73 7.84
CA TRP A 139 -15.70 2.24 8.01
C TRP A 139 -14.99 2.37 6.66
N LEU A 140 -15.07 1.33 5.83
CA LEU A 140 -14.51 1.36 4.48
C LEU A 140 -15.18 2.44 3.62
N ASP A 141 -16.51 2.60 3.72
CA ASP A 141 -17.25 3.67 3.02
C ASP A 141 -16.73 5.07 3.42
N GLN A 142 -16.40 5.27 4.70
CA GLN A 142 -15.85 6.53 5.19
C GLN A 142 -14.47 6.81 4.58
N ILE A 143 -13.62 5.80 4.45
CA ILE A 143 -12.29 5.94 3.83
C ILE A 143 -12.45 6.25 2.34
N ALA A 144 -13.35 5.56 1.63
CA ALA A 144 -13.63 5.84 0.21
C ALA A 144 -14.08 7.30 0.00
N ARG A 145 -14.98 7.81 0.86
CA ARG A 145 -15.42 9.22 0.83
C ARG A 145 -14.30 10.21 1.13
N LYS A 146 -13.38 9.86 2.02
CA LYS A 146 -12.21 10.68 2.33
C LYS A 146 -11.28 10.77 1.12
N ALA A 147 -11.00 9.64 0.47
CA ALA A 147 -10.22 9.60 -0.78
C ALA A 147 -10.87 10.41 -1.90
N LEU A 148 -12.20 10.27 -2.10
CA LEU A 148 -12.95 11.08 -3.06
C LEU A 148 -12.82 12.58 -2.77
N THR A 149 -13.03 12.98 -1.52
CA THR A 149 -12.93 14.38 -1.08
C THR A 149 -11.52 14.95 -1.32
N ALA A 150 -10.48 14.16 -1.10
CA ALA A 150 -9.10 14.56 -1.37
C ALA A 150 -8.85 14.78 -2.87
N CYS A 151 -9.36 13.88 -3.73
CA CYS A 151 -9.23 14.01 -5.18
C CYS A 151 -10.04 15.18 -5.75
N GLU A 152 -11.23 15.46 -5.21
CA GLU A 152 -12.05 16.60 -5.62
C GLU A 152 -11.41 17.96 -5.27
N LYS A 153 -10.65 18.03 -4.18
CA LYS A 153 -9.91 19.22 -3.74
C LYS A 153 -8.49 19.28 -4.31
N GLY A 154 -8.03 18.17 -4.88
CA GLY A 154 -6.70 17.98 -5.40
C GLY A 154 -6.43 18.80 -6.65
N SER A 155 -5.16 18.83 -7.04
CA SER A 155 -4.72 19.44 -8.29
C SER A 155 -4.15 18.35 -9.20
N PRO A 156 -4.35 18.45 -10.53
CA PRO A 156 -3.75 17.51 -11.47
C PRO A 156 -2.23 17.43 -11.30
N ILE A 157 -1.70 16.22 -11.31
CA ILE A 157 -0.27 15.96 -11.30
C ILE A 157 0.26 16.30 -12.69
N SER A 158 0.98 17.42 -12.80
CA SER A 158 1.62 17.85 -14.04
C SER A 158 2.68 16.83 -14.49
N GLY A 159 2.70 16.56 -15.80
CA GLY A 159 3.68 15.70 -16.46
C GLY A 159 5.07 16.33 -16.61
#